data_AF-A0A970G641-F1
#
_entry.id   AF-A0A970G641-F1
#
_cell.length_a   1.000
_cell.length_b   1.000
_cell.length_c   1.000
_cell.angle_alpha   90.00
_cell.angle_beta   90.00
_cell.angle_gamma   90.00
#
_symmetry.space_group_name_H-M   'P 1'
#
loop_
_entity.id
_entity.type
_entity.pdbx_description
1 polymer ?
#
loop_
_entity_poly.entity_id
_entity_poly.type
_entity_poly.pdbx_seq_one_letter_code
_entity_poly.pdbx_strand_id
1 'polypeptide(L)'
;MKFKRLLAITLALALLVSLSPVPAIARDTSITLEEAIKTAKSLFPVTAQYPEFVSEFSTSPQSSIWNLEWSAGESGESGINVQINAQTGEVVYMYCWSRAQQDQPAQASISPAEAQAIADRWLHKILPDKADRLQMITSPTIIPVIDRGYSSYQVRYQRIENRVPVLGDEVRMEVNARTRDLNSFSLNWTDLPLADPAKVMGENQAKQVFQAENMLKLQYFLPYNWYRSSYPQPEPVRLIYRIDHPSNGTINAFTGEPLELKEGQYDVAMKEMAVGMGSADQAAAPSLTPQEIAELEKQANILTQEEAVAKVKQWVDIPRHAILTRASLNRDWQNKDLRYWNLNWSNPKAGTEGEYYDLWARIDATTGRIYGFNQYTGDDNSPGTLTKDQANALAQEFIKKIEPQLSKEVKLETAEPWNVRPLAEEKLPSQWTVRFTRQVSGVPFPNDGMRVTVSGLTQKITGYDLTWTEQKFVPANKAMGSAKAYQAFLQLAPMTLYYTPIYTDGKVSELCLVYKPMPEDRDSQLAMMDAITGAALNNVGEPLDKKPSPQTFVDAAGHFAEKEIQTMGEAGLMKEYGNQFKPDETITNIVFLRAMLGAVDGVWSITDREDDKVISDCVAR
;
A
#
# COMPACT_ATOMS: atom_id res chain seq x y z
N MET A 1 28.50 -9.90 60.76
CA MET A 1 28.72 -9.40 59.37
C MET A 1 28.70 -10.47 58.27
N LYS A 2 28.88 -11.77 58.56
CA LYS A 2 28.87 -12.84 57.53
C LYS A 2 27.48 -13.39 57.16
N PHE A 3 26.47 -13.23 58.03
CA PHE A 3 25.10 -13.73 57.77
C PHE A 3 24.24 -12.82 56.87
N LYS A 4 24.51 -11.50 56.83
CA LYS A 4 23.79 -10.56 55.94
C LYS A 4 24.25 -10.62 54.47
N ARG A 5 25.47 -11.12 54.20
CA ARG A 5 25.97 -11.32 52.83
C ARG A 5 25.49 -12.63 52.18
N LEU A 6 25.23 -13.68 52.97
CA LEU A 6 24.66 -14.92 52.43
C LEU A 6 23.17 -14.78 52.07
N LEU A 7 22.40 -14.03 52.86
CA LEU A 7 20.97 -13.82 52.60
C LEU A 7 20.71 -12.92 51.38
N ALA A 8 21.59 -11.96 51.10
CA ALA A 8 21.49 -11.11 49.91
C ALA A 8 21.83 -11.85 48.60
N ILE A 9 22.71 -12.85 48.66
CA ILE A 9 23.08 -13.67 47.49
C ILE A 9 22.01 -14.75 47.22
N THR A 10 21.31 -15.24 48.24
CA THR A 10 20.17 -16.16 48.06
C THR A 10 18.88 -15.45 47.64
N LEU A 11 18.64 -14.20 48.05
CA LEU A 11 17.51 -13.41 47.53
C LEU A 11 17.71 -12.92 46.08
N ALA A 12 18.95 -12.66 45.66
CA ALA A 12 19.26 -12.28 44.28
C ALA A 12 19.18 -13.48 43.30
N LEU A 13 19.41 -14.72 43.77
CA LEU A 13 19.20 -15.93 42.96
C LEU A 13 17.73 -16.38 42.91
N ALA A 14 16.90 -16.00 43.88
CA ALA A 14 15.48 -16.34 43.91
C ALA A 14 14.59 -15.39 43.08
N LEU A 15 15.10 -14.20 42.70
CA LEU A 15 14.41 -13.24 41.83
C LEU A 15 14.66 -13.44 40.32
N LEU A 16 15.50 -14.41 39.93
CA LEU A 16 15.75 -14.79 38.53
C LEU A 16 14.95 -16.02 38.05
N VAL A 17 14.11 -16.61 38.90
CA VAL A 17 13.26 -17.76 38.54
C VAL A 17 11.80 -17.45 38.89
N SER A 18 11.25 -16.44 38.21
CA SER A 18 9.80 -16.29 38.02
C SER A 18 9.48 -16.02 36.56
N LEU A 19 10.12 -16.80 35.67
CA LEU A 19 9.54 -17.06 34.37
C LEU A 19 8.53 -18.19 34.58
N SER A 20 7.25 -17.86 34.40
CA SER A 20 6.23 -18.88 34.12
C SER A 20 6.80 -19.87 33.10
N PRO A 21 6.55 -21.18 33.24
CA PRO A 21 7.00 -22.13 32.22
C PRO A 21 6.23 -21.82 30.94
N VAL A 22 6.83 -21.00 30.08
CA VAL A 22 6.48 -21.04 28.65
C VAL A 22 6.75 -22.49 28.26
N PRO A 23 5.77 -23.24 27.74
CA PRO A 23 6.02 -24.60 27.31
C PRO A 23 7.23 -24.55 26.39
N ALA A 24 8.25 -25.34 26.71
CA ALA A 24 9.40 -25.52 25.85
C ALA A 24 8.87 -26.11 24.53
N ILE A 25 8.61 -25.24 23.55
CA ILE A 25 8.47 -25.64 22.17
C ILE A 25 9.80 -26.35 21.87
N ALA A 26 9.73 -27.65 21.60
CA ALA A 26 10.90 -28.42 21.22
C ALA A 26 11.62 -27.66 20.10
N ARG A 27 12.89 -27.34 20.31
CA ARG A 27 13.75 -26.67 19.32
C ARG A 27 14.06 -27.66 18.22
N ASP A 28 13.18 -27.77 17.24
CA ASP A 28 13.41 -28.59 16.05
C ASP A 28 14.26 -27.78 15.06
N THR A 29 15.56 -27.71 15.36
CA THR A 29 16.57 -27.04 14.52
C THR A 29 17.53 -28.08 13.96
N SER A 30 17.59 -28.22 12.64
CA SER A 30 18.56 -29.09 11.97
C SER A 30 19.95 -28.46 11.89
N ILE A 31 20.03 -27.14 11.98
CA ILE A 31 21.28 -26.36 11.94
C ILE A 31 21.54 -25.72 13.30
N THR A 32 22.73 -25.98 13.84
CA THR A 32 23.19 -25.39 15.10
C THR A 32 23.63 -23.93 14.90
N LEU A 33 23.65 -23.16 15.99
CA LEU A 33 24.18 -21.79 15.98
C LEU A 33 25.65 -21.75 15.49
N GLU A 34 26.47 -22.73 15.85
CA GLU A 34 27.87 -22.80 15.40
C GLU A 34 27.98 -23.00 13.89
N GLU A 35 27.17 -23.89 13.31
CA GLU A 35 27.09 -24.10 11.87
C GLU A 35 26.58 -22.87 11.13
N ALA A 36 25.58 -22.18 11.70
CA ALA A 36 25.08 -20.91 11.17
C ALA A 36 26.18 -19.84 11.16
N ILE A 37 26.91 -19.67 12.26
CA ILE A 37 28.05 -18.72 12.34
C ILE A 37 29.14 -19.07 11.32
N LYS A 38 29.50 -20.36 11.17
CA LYS A 38 30.49 -20.80 10.18
C LYS A 38 30.05 -20.48 8.76
N THR A 39 28.78 -20.72 8.44
CA THR A 39 28.17 -20.40 7.14
C THR A 39 28.24 -18.90 6.85
N ALA A 40 27.79 -18.06 7.80
CA ALA A 40 27.84 -16.60 7.66
C ALA A 40 29.27 -16.08 7.45
N LYS A 41 30.23 -16.52 8.26
CA LYS A 41 31.64 -16.10 8.14
C LYS A 41 32.30 -16.57 6.85
N SER A 42 31.95 -17.75 6.37
CA SER A 42 32.48 -18.28 5.10
C SER A 42 31.98 -17.50 3.89
N LEU A 43 30.69 -17.16 3.86
CA LEU A 43 30.08 -16.39 2.78
C LEU A 43 30.48 -14.91 2.83
N PHE A 44 30.56 -14.35 4.03
CA PHE A 44 30.82 -12.92 4.30
C PHE A 44 32.05 -12.72 5.20
N PRO A 45 33.27 -12.73 4.63
CA PRO A 45 34.51 -12.51 5.40
C PRO A 45 34.59 -11.14 6.09
N VAL A 46 33.79 -10.15 5.67
CA VAL A 46 33.72 -8.81 6.28
C VAL A 46 33.35 -8.86 7.77
N THR A 47 32.66 -9.92 8.21
CA THR A 47 32.35 -10.19 9.63
C THR A 47 33.59 -10.15 10.54
N ALA A 48 34.78 -10.46 10.03
CA ALA A 48 36.03 -10.42 10.80
C ALA A 48 36.50 -9.00 11.19
N GLN A 49 35.92 -7.96 10.57
CA GLN A 49 36.26 -6.56 10.86
C GLN A 49 35.52 -6.02 12.10
N TYR A 50 34.52 -6.75 12.58
CA TYR A 50 33.61 -6.32 13.63
C TYR A 50 33.81 -7.19 14.89
N PRO A 51 34.33 -6.61 15.99
CA PRO A 51 34.68 -7.37 17.19
C PRO A 51 33.47 -7.77 18.04
N GLU A 52 32.39 -6.97 18.01
CA GLU A 52 31.19 -7.23 18.79
C GLU A 52 30.28 -8.20 18.04
N PHE A 53 29.70 -9.16 18.77
CA PHE A 53 28.83 -10.19 18.20
C PHE A 53 27.63 -10.46 19.10
N VAL A 54 26.43 -10.44 18.51
CA VAL A 54 25.17 -10.80 19.14
C VAL A 54 24.45 -11.83 18.27
N SER A 55 23.84 -12.83 18.91
CA SER A 55 22.99 -13.80 18.23
C SER A 55 21.62 -13.90 18.89
N GLU A 56 20.58 -13.97 18.08
CA GLU A 56 19.21 -14.20 18.51
C GLU A 56 18.59 -15.37 17.74
N PHE A 57 17.71 -16.12 18.41
CA PHE A 57 16.91 -17.16 17.76
C PHE A 57 15.47 -16.69 17.68
N SER A 58 14.96 -16.57 16.46
CA SER A 58 13.57 -16.24 16.19
C SER A 58 12.86 -17.47 15.66
N THR A 59 11.65 -17.70 16.13
CA THR A 59 10.78 -18.72 15.57
C THR A 59 9.44 -18.09 15.26
N SER A 60 8.95 -18.36 14.05
CA SER A 60 7.61 -18.00 13.61
C SER A 60 6.88 -19.28 13.22
N PRO A 61 5.55 -19.21 13.01
CA PRO A 61 4.81 -20.34 12.49
C PRO A 61 5.24 -20.79 11.07
N GLN A 62 6.07 -19.99 10.37
CA GLN A 62 6.53 -20.21 9.00
C GLN A 62 8.00 -20.66 8.91
N SER A 63 8.85 -20.24 9.86
CA SER A 63 10.30 -20.49 9.81
C SER A 63 10.96 -20.28 11.17
N SER A 64 12.07 -20.99 11.40
CA SER A 64 12.98 -20.69 12.49
C SER A 64 14.29 -20.13 11.94
N ILE A 65 14.77 -19.04 12.55
CA ILE A 65 15.86 -18.21 12.03
C ILE A 65 16.91 -17.98 13.12
N TRP A 66 18.17 -18.20 12.78
CA TRP A 66 19.32 -17.67 13.49
C TRP A 66 19.61 -16.27 12.99
N ASN A 67 19.45 -15.26 13.84
CA ASN A 67 19.78 -13.87 13.55
C ASN A 67 21.16 -13.56 14.14
N LEU A 68 22.13 -13.21 13.29
CA LEU A 68 23.53 -13.05 13.64
C LEU A 68 23.99 -11.63 13.32
N GLU A 69 24.44 -10.89 14.31
CA GLU A 69 24.84 -9.50 14.16
C GLU A 69 26.28 -9.29 14.61
N TRP A 70 27.08 -8.66 13.75
CA TRP A 70 28.42 -8.18 14.08
C TRP A 70 28.51 -6.67 13.90
N SER A 71 29.10 -5.95 14.86
CA SER A 71 29.16 -4.48 14.81
C SER A 71 30.47 -3.86 15.33
N ALA A 72 30.69 -2.61 14.94
CA ALA A 72 31.83 -1.79 15.36
C ALA A 72 31.53 -1.09 16.72
N GLY A 73 31.76 -1.81 17.82
CA GLY A 73 31.62 -1.29 19.19
C GLY A 73 30.16 -1.09 19.65
N GLU A 74 29.98 -0.74 20.94
CA GLU A 74 28.64 -0.63 21.58
C GLU A 74 27.69 0.39 20.91
N SER A 75 28.24 1.38 20.20
CA SER A 75 27.46 2.41 19.49
C SER A 75 26.90 1.97 18.13
N GLY A 76 27.37 0.84 17.58
CA GLY A 76 26.81 0.24 16.37
C GLY A 76 26.94 1.07 15.09
N GLU A 77 27.98 1.90 14.95
CA GLU A 77 28.12 2.84 13.82
C GLU A 77 28.25 2.17 12.44
N SER A 78 28.75 0.93 12.41
CA SER A 78 28.73 0.05 11.25
C SER A 78 28.67 -1.40 11.68
N GLY A 79 28.23 -2.28 10.78
CA GLY A 79 28.10 -3.70 11.07
C GLY A 79 27.45 -4.47 9.95
N ILE A 80 27.25 -5.77 10.20
CA ILE A 80 26.58 -6.71 9.32
C ILE A 80 25.61 -7.57 10.11
N ASN A 81 24.41 -7.73 9.57
CA ASN A 81 23.37 -8.62 10.05
C ASN A 81 23.19 -9.74 9.02
N VAL A 82 23.15 -11.00 9.48
CA VAL A 82 22.93 -12.18 8.64
C VAL A 82 21.89 -13.07 9.30
N GLN A 83 20.86 -13.44 8.55
CA GLN A 83 19.83 -14.36 9.02
C GLN A 83 19.91 -15.69 8.27
N ILE A 84 19.94 -16.78 9.02
CA ILE A 84 20.08 -18.14 8.49
C ILE A 84 18.87 -18.97 8.90
N ASN A 85 18.28 -19.67 7.94
CA ASN A 85 17.21 -20.63 8.21
C ASN A 85 17.76 -21.79 9.06
N ALA A 86 17.18 -22.00 10.24
CA ALA A 86 17.66 -22.98 11.21
C ALA A 86 17.32 -24.43 10.85
N GLN A 87 16.51 -24.66 9.81
CA GLN A 87 16.24 -25.98 9.24
C GLN A 87 17.09 -26.26 8.00
N THR A 88 17.20 -25.31 7.07
CA THR A 88 17.88 -25.54 5.77
C THR A 88 19.35 -25.11 5.76
N GLY A 89 19.74 -24.19 6.64
CA GLY A 89 21.08 -23.59 6.66
C GLY A 89 21.28 -22.49 5.63
N GLU A 90 20.24 -22.15 4.87
CA GLU A 90 20.29 -21.13 3.83
C GLU A 90 20.32 -19.72 4.44
N VAL A 91 21.11 -18.83 3.84
CA VAL A 91 21.04 -17.40 4.14
C VAL A 91 19.75 -16.85 3.55
N VAL A 92 18.87 -16.30 4.39
CA VAL A 92 17.60 -15.70 3.96
C VAL A 92 17.64 -14.18 3.95
N TYR A 93 18.57 -13.58 4.70
CA TYR A 93 18.75 -12.15 4.76
C TYR A 93 20.20 -11.80 5.10
N MET A 94 20.72 -10.74 4.50
CA MET A 94 21.96 -10.09 4.88
C MET A 94 21.83 -8.58 4.67
N TYR A 95 22.35 -7.80 5.62
CA TYR A 95 22.43 -6.34 5.49
C TYR A 95 23.68 -5.80 6.16
N CYS A 96 24.43 -4.96 5.44
CA CYS A 96 25.56 -4.19 5.96
C CYS A 96 25.15 -2.73 6.14
N TRP A 97 25.47 -2.13 7.29
CA TRP A 97 25.25 -0.70 7.51
C TRP A 97 26.55 0.02 7.86
N SER A 98 26.61 1.31 7.52
CA SER A 98 27.71 2.19 7.90
C SER A 98 27.23 3.65 7.89
N ARG A 99 27.34 4.34 9.04
CA ARG A 99 27.02 5.77 9.15
C ARG A 99 27.95 6.62 8.29
N ALA A 100 29.24 6.26 8.19
CA ALA A 100 30.22 7.00 7.41
C ALA A 100 29.94 7.00 5.89
N GLN A 101 29.20 6.00 5.39
CA GLN A 101 28.81 5.92 3.98
C GLN A 101 27.52 6.69 3.66
N GLN A 102 26.67 7.00 4.66
CA GLN A 102 25.40 7.72 4.44
C GLN A 102 25.60 9.21 4.10
N ASP A 103 26.72 9.82 4.53
CA ASP A 103 26.97 11.26 4.40
C ASP A 103 27.85 11.66 3.20
N GLN A 104 28.24 10.72 2.32
CA GLN A 104 29.11 11.04 1.19
C GLN A 104 28.35 11.11 -0.15
N PRO A 105 28.31 12.29 -0.83
CA PRO A 105 27.77 12.37 -2.18
C PRO A 105 28.58 11.46 -3.13
N ALA A 106 27.90 10.63 -3.93
CA ALA A 106 28.54 9.54 -4.67
C ALA A 106 28.48 9.66 -6.19
N GLN A 107 29.61 9.95 -6.82
CA GLN A 107 29.79 9.60 -8.24
C GLN A 107 29.87 8.06 -8.36
N ALA A 108 28.92 7.45 -9.07
CA ALA A 108 28.90 6.00 -9.29
C ALA A 108 30.20 5.54 -9.96
N SER A 109 30.82 4.48 -9.45
CA SER A 109 32.07 3.91 -9.97
C SER A 109 31.84 2.71 -10.90
N ILE A 110 30.60 2.23 -11.01
CA ILE A 110 30.20 1.10 -11.86
C ILE A 110 28.90 1.38 -12.61
N SER A 111 28.76 0.76 -13.77
CA SER A 111 27.53 0.74 -14.57
C SER A 111 26.48 -0.22 -13.99
N PRO A 112 25.18 -0.10 -14.38
CA PRO A 112 24.16 -1.08 -14.04
C PRO A 112 24.51 -2.51 -14.46
N ALA A 113 25.08 -2.69 -15.65
CA ALA A 113 25.48 -3.99 -16.15
C ALA A 113 26.59 -4.63 -15.30
N GLU A 114 27.54 -3.83 -14.81
CA GLU A 114 28.54 -4.31 -13.86
C GLU A 114 27.92 -4.67 -12.50
N ALA A 115 26.96 -3.88 -12.01
CA ALA A 115 26.24 -4.17 -10.78
C ALA A 115 25.42 -5.46 -10.88
N GLN A 116 24.72 -5.68 -12.00
CA GLN A 116 24.03 -6.93 -12.31
C GLN A 116 24.99 -8.12 -12.33
N ALA A 117 26.14 -7.99 -13.00
CA ALA A 117 27.15 -9.04 -13.01
C ALA A 117 27.73 -9.33 -11.60
N ILE A 118 27.82 -8.33 -10.72
CA ILE A 118 28.18 -8.53 -9.31
C ILE A 118 27.08 -9.30 -8.58
N ALA A 119 25.82 -8.89 -8.73
CA ALA A 119 24.67 -9.57 -8.12
C ALA A 119 24.56 -11.03 -8.58
N ASP A 120 24.77 -11.32 -9.88
CA ASP A 120 24.74 -12.68 -10.43
C ASP A 120 25.79 -13.59 -9.78
N ARG A 121 27.02 -13.08 -9.59
CA ARG A 121 28.07 -13.84 -8.91
C ARG A 121 27.71 -14.12 -7.45
N TRP A 122 27.12 -13.15 -6.76
CA TRP A 122 26.65 -13.35 -5.39
C TRP A 122 25.47 -14.32 -5.32
N LEU A 123 24.56 -14.29 -6.29
CA LEU A 123 23.44 -15.21 -6.37
C LEU A 123 23.92 -16.66 -6.43
N HIS A 124 24.85 -16.98 -7.34
CA HIS A 124 25.41 -18.32 -7.47
C HIS A 124 26.26 -18.74 -6.28
N LYS A 125 26.88 -17.78 -5.59
CA LYS A 125 27.67 -18.06 -4.38
C LYS A 125 26.79 -18.35 -3.16
N ILE A 126 25.71 -17.59 -2.96
CA ILE A 126 24.83 -17.71 -1.79
C ILE A 126 23.83 -18.84 -1.98
N LEU A 127 23.27 -19.01 -3.20
CA LEU A 127 22.22 -19.97 -3.53
C LEU A 127 22.61 -20.88 -4.70
N PRO A 128 23.69 -21.67 -4.58
CA PRO A 128 24.18 -22.50 -5.70
C PRO A 128 23.11 -23.45 -6.26
N ASP A 129 22.24 -23.99 -5.41
CA ASP A 129 21.21 -24.96 -5.81
C ASP A 129 19.90 -24.31 -6.33
N LYS A 130 19.76 -22.98 -6.22
CA LYS A 130 18.55 -22.25 -6.67
C LYS A 130 18.81 -21.23 -7.76
N ALA A 131 20.07 -20.82 -7.97
CA ALA A 131 20.43 -19.76 -8.91
C ALA A 131 19.87 -20.00 -10.32
N ASP A 132 19.96 -21.23 -10.83
CA ASP A 132 19.45 -21.58 -12.18
C ASP A 132 17.92 -21.45 -12.33
N ARG A 133 17.19 -21.44 -11.20
CA ARG A 133 15.72 -21.27 -11.15
C ARG A 133 15.33 -19.81 -10.97
N LEU A 134 16.28 -18.90 -10.82
CA LEU A 134 16.04 -17.49 -10.54
C LEU A 134 16.39 -16.65 -11.77
N GLN A 135 15.40 -15.95 -12.32
CA GLN A 135 15.57 -15.06 -13.47
C GLN A 135 15.46 -13.61 -13.06
N MET A 136 16.38 -12.77 -13.54
CA MET A 136 16.39 -11.34 -13.23
C MET A 136 15.12 -10.66 -13.75
N ILE A 137 14.43 -9.91 -12.90
CA ILE A 137 13.36 -9.01 -13.30
C ILE A 137 14.00 -7.72 -13.79
N THR A 138 13.86 -7.43 -15.08
CA THR A 138 14.35 -6.17 -15.65
C THR A 138 13.28 -5.10 -15.48
N SER A 139 13.56 -4.09 -14.65
CA SER A 139 12.72 -2.90 -14.53
C SER A 139 13.51 -1.68 -15.01
N PRO A 140 12.94 -0.84 -15.90
CA PRO A 140 13.61 0.35 -16.39
C PRO A 140 13.79 1.35 -15.24
N THR A 141 14.96 1.30 -14.61
CA THR A 141 15.30 2.18 -13.49
C THR A 141 16.18 3.30 -14.00
N ILE A 142 15.72 4.54 -13.82
CA ILE A 142 16.54 5.72 -14.10
C ILE A 142 17.74 5.74 -13.15
N ILE A 143 18.86 6.29 -13.63
CA ILE A 143 20.04 6.57 -12.80
C ILE A 143 20.17 8.09 -12.69
N PRO A 144 19.63 8.71 -11.63
CA PRO A 144 19.72 10.15 -11.45
C PRO A 144 21.16 10.65 -11.46
N VAL A 145 21.40 11.68 -12.28
CA VAL A 145 22.67 12.41 -12.36
C VAL A 145 22.64 13.56 -11.35
N ILE A 146 22.29 13.25 -10.10
CA ILE A 146 22.22 14.25 -9.02
C ILE A 146 23.56 14.40 -8.31
N ASP A 147 23.83 15.61 -7.82
CA ASP A 147 25.08 15.98 -7.13
C ASP A 147 25.36 15.12 -5.86
N ARG A 148 24.32 14.46 -5.33
CA ARG A 148 24.43 13.51 -4.21
C ARG A 148 24.61 12.04 -4.62
N GLY A 149 24.45 11.71 -5.91
CA GLY A 149 24.67 10.37 -6.43
C GLY A 149 23.60 9.33 -6.11
N TYR A 150 23.68 8.19 -6.81
CA TYR A 150 23.11 6.92 -6.37
C TYR A 150 24.14 6.17 -5.54
N SER A 151 23.80 5.78 -4.31
CA SER A 151 24.70 5.00 -3.45
C SER A 151 24.71 3.50 -3.81
N SER A 152 23.65 3.01 -4.46
CA SER A 152 23.50 1.58 -4.75
C SER A 152 22.53 1.25 -5.90
N TYR A 153 22.73 0.08 -6.50
CA TYR A 153 21.86 -0.52 -7.50
C TYR A 153 21.04 -1.66 -6.89
N GLN A 154 19.73 -1.64 -7.11
CA GLN A 154 18.83 -2.71 -6.72
C GLN A 154 18.70 -3.72 -7.87
N VAL A 155 18.90 -5.00 -7.57
CA VAL A 155 18.75 -6.10 -8.52
C VAL A 155 17.76 -7.10 -7.94
N ARG A 156 16.78 -7.51 -8.74
CA ARG A 156 15.74 -8.46 -8.32
C ARG A 156 15.74 -9.68 -9.23
N TYR A 157 15.53 -10.85 -8.65
CA TYR A 157 15.35 -12.12 -9.35
C TYR A 157 14.05 -12.76 -8.90
N GLN A 158 13.32 -13.36 -9.83
CA GLN A 158 12.10 -14.12 -9.55
C GLN A 158 12.31 -15.59 -9.85
N ARG A 159 11.75 -16.44 -9.00
CA ARG A 159 11.75 -17.89 -9.23
C ARG A 159 10.88 -18.23 -10.44
N ILE A 160 11.46 -18.99 -11.37
CA ILE A 160 10.76 -19.58 -12.50
C ILE A 160 10.82 -21.11 -12.35
N GLU A 161 9.66 -21.74 -12.21
CA GLU A 161 9.52 -23.18 -12.17
C GLU A 161 8.68 -23.66 -13.36
N ASN A 162 9.11 -24.70 -14.08
CA ASN A 162 8.37 -25.21 -15.24
C ASN A 162 8.06 -24.11 -16.29
N ARG A 163 8.96 -23.11 -16.41
CA ARG A 163 8.78 -21.88 -17.23
C ARG A 163 7.65 -20.97 -16.76
N VAL A 164 7.11 -21.20 -15.57
CA VAL A 164 6.06 -20.42 -14.93
C VAL A 164 6.65 -19.66 -13.73
N PRO A 165 6.53 -18.33 -13.68
CA PRO A 165 6.93 -17.54 -12.52
C PRO A 165 6.14 -17.89 -11.25
N VAL A 166 6.84 -17.91 -10.11
CA VAL A 166 6.26 -18.08 -8.78
C VAL A 166 6.17 -16.70 -8.11
N LEU A 167 4.95 -16.23 -7.86
CA LEU A 167 4.71 -14.92 -7.24
C LEU A 167 5.15 -14.92 -5.78
N GLY A 168 5.81 -13.84 -5.36
CA GLY A 168 6.38 -13.70 -4.03
C GLY A 168 7.73 -14.39 -3.85
N ASP A 169 8.05 -15.44 -4.60
CA ASP A 169 9.36 -16.11 -4.53
C ASP A 169 10.42 -15.32 -5.32
N GLU A 170 11.26 -14.60 -4.60
CA GLU A 170 12.22 -13.68 -5.19
C GLU A 170 13.49 -13.51 -4.35
N VAL A 171 14.53 -13.03 -5.02
CA VAL A 171 15.75 -12.52 -4.39
C VAL A 171 15.86 -11.04 -4.69
N ARG A 172 16.09 -10.22 -3.65
CA ARG A 172 16.45 -8.81 -3.81
C ARG A 172 17.87 -8.60 -3.32
N MET A 173 18.66 -7.87 -4.10
CA MET A 173 20.04 -7.53 -3.77
C MET A 173 20.28 -6.05 -3.98
N GLU A 174 21.12 -5.48 -3.14
CA GLU A 174 21.61 -4.12 -3.29
C GLU A 174 23.13 -4.13 -3.43
N VAL A 175 23.64 -3.58 -4.54
CA VAL A 175 25.08 -3.48 -4.82
C VAL A 175 25.50 -2.03 -4.69
N ASN A 176 26.50 -1.76 -3.85
CA ASN A 176 27.06 -0.42 -3.66
C ASN A 176 27.70 0.08 -4.96
N ALA A 177 27.26 1.24 -5.45
CA ALA A 177 27.71 1.80 -6.72
C ALA A 177 29.17 2.28 -6.68
N ARG A 178 29.75 2.48 -5.49
CA ARG A 178 31.15 2.91 -5.30
C ARG A 178 32.06 1.76 -4.90
N THR A 179 31.71 1.05 -3.82
CA THR A 179 32.60 0.02 -3.26
C THR A 179 32.52 -1.30 -4.01
N ARG A 180 31.48 -1.48 -4.84
CA ARG A 180 31.17 -2.74 -5.57
C ARG A 180 30.76 -3.88 -4.63
N ASP A 181 30.55 -3.59 -3.35
CA ASP A 181 30.14 -4.58 -2.36
C ASP A 181 28.63 -4.86 -2.41
N LEU A 182 28.26 -6.05 -1.96
CA LEU A 182 26.86 -6.38 -1.70
C LEU A 182 26.46 -5.76 -0.35
N ASN A 183 25.58 -4.76 -0.37
CA ASN A 183 25.06 -4.09 0.83
C ASN A 183 23.94 -4.88 1.47
N SER A 184 23.03 -5.43 0.66
CA SER A 184 21.89 -6.18 1.15
C SER A 184 21.54 -7.36 0.25
N PHE A 185 20.96 -8.37 0.87
CA PHE A 185 20.40 -9.56 0.23
C PHE A 185 19.16 -9.97 1.01
N SER A 186 18.08 -10.30 0.31
CA SER A 186 16.94 -10.99 0.90
C SER A 186 16.43 -12.06 -0.05
N LEU A 187 16.05 -13.20 0.53
CA LEU A 187 15.41 -14.32 -0.15
C LEU A 187 14.02 -14.50 0.45
N ASN A 188 13.02 -14.50 -0.42
CA ASN A 188 11.73 -15.08 -0.13
C ASN A 188 11.57 -16.34 -0.97
N TRP A 189 11.28 -17.47 -0.33
CA TRP A 189 11.18 -18.75 -1.00
C TRP A 189 10.11 -19.62 -0.35
N THR A 190 9.21 -20.16 -1.17
CA THR A 190 8.16 -21.05 -0.71
C THR A 190 8.53 -22.49 -1.03
N ASP A 191 8.77 -23.28 0.03
CA ASP A 191 9.10 -24.70 -0.11
C ASP A 191 7.85 -25.59 -0.04
N LEU A 192 6.99 -25.44 -1.06
CA LEU A 192 5.80 -26.26 -1.25
C LEU A 192 5.83 -26.93 -2.63
N PRO A 193 5.18 -28.10 -2.78
CA PRO A 193 5.01 -28.73 -4.08
C PRO A 193 4.31 -27.78 -5.07
N LEU A 194 4.82 -27.77 -6.30
CA LEU A 194 4.27 -26.98 -7.40
C LEU A 194 3.54 -27.92 -8.38
N ALA A 195 2.30 -27.57 -8.73
CA ALA A 195 1.50 -28.34 -9.68
C ALA A 195 2.10 -28.29 -11.10
N ASP A 196 2.01 -29.38 -11.86
CA ASP A 196 2.50 -29.43 -13.26
C ASP A 196 1.59 -28.59 -14.18
N PRO A 197 2.12 -27.61 -14.93
CA PRO A 197 1.33 -26.80 -15.84
C PRO A 197 0.85 -27.53 -17.10
N ALA A 198 1.25 -28.78 -17.36
CA ALA A 198 0.95 -29.48 -18.62
C ALA A 198 -0.55 -29.65 -18.96
N LYS A 199 -1.44 -29.61 -17.97
CA LYS A 199 -2.90 -29.84 -18.13
C LYS A 199 -3.75 -28.59 -18.00
N VAL A 200 -3.15 -27.41 -17.95
CA VAL A 200 -3.90 -26.18 -17.69
C VAL A 200 -4.59 -25.67 -18.94
N MET A 201 -5.66 -24.91 -18.74
CA MET A 201 -6.35 -24.23 -19.83
C MET A 201 -5.41 -23.29 -20.58
N GLY A 202 -5.73 -22.96 -21.83
CA GLY A 202 -4.92 -22.02 -22.61
C GLY A 202 -5.20 -20.56 -22.24
N GLU A 203 -4.20 -19.69 -22.47
CA GLU A 203 -4.30 -18.24 -22.22
C GLU A 203 -5.55 -17.60 -22.87
N ASN A 204 -5.88 -17.99 -24.10
CA ASN A 204 -7.05 -17.46 -24.80
C ASN A 204 -8.38 -17.79 -24.11
N GLN A 205 -8.47 -18.96 -23.48
CA GLN A 205 -9.66 -19.32 -22.69
C GLN A 205 -9.73 -18.46 -21.42
N ALA A 206 -8.59 -18.19 -20.77
CA ALA A 206 -8.55 -17.33 -19.59
C ALA A 206 -8.95 -15.88 -19.92
N LYS A 207 -8.53 -15.36 -21.08
CA LYS A 207 -9.00 -14.05 -21.59
C LYS A 207 -10.52 -14.00 -21.79
N GLN A 208 -11.11 -15.10 -22.31
CA GLN A 208 -12.57 -15.20 -22.48
C GLN A 208 -13.29 -15.21 -21.13
N VAL A 209 -12.79 -15.97 -20.15
CA VAL A 209 -13.34 -15.97 -18.78
C VAL A 209 -13.25 -14.58 -18.16
N PHE A 210 -12.09 -13.92 -18.23
CA PHE A 210 -11.89 -12.58 -17.69
C PHE A 210 -12.91 -11.55 -18.24
N GLN A 211 -13.25 -11.67 -19.52
CA GLN A 211 -14.28 -10.85 -20.16
C GLN A 211 -15.71 -11.28 -19.77
N ALA A 212 -16.00 -12.58 -19.78
CA ALA A 212 -17.33 -13.13 -19.49
C ALA A 212 -17.77 -12.87 -18.03
N GLU A 213 -16.82 -12.96 -17.09
CA GLU A 213 -17.04 -12.70 -15.65
C GLU A 213 -17.03 -11.20 -15.31
N ASN A 214 -17.00 -10.32 -16.33
CA ASN A 214 -17.06 -8.87 -16.16
C ASN A 214 -16.01 -8.31 -15.17
N MET A 215 -14.78 -8.86 -15.19
CA MET A 215 -13.77 -8.55 -14.17
C MET A 215 -13.16 -7.15 -14.28
N LEU A 216 -13.33 -6.47 -15.42
CA LEU A 216 -12.84 -5.11 -15.66
C LEU A 216 -14.03 -4.14 -15.71
N LYS A 217 -14.17 -3.27 -14.70
CA LYS A 217 -15.33 -2.40 -14.56
C LYS A 217 -15.01 -0.93 -14.84
N LEU A 218 -15.94 -0.27 -15.52
CA LEU A 218 -15.96 1.18 -15.69
C LEU A 218 -16.42 1.82 -14.38
N GLN A 219 -15.70 2.83 -13.92
CA GLN A 219 -16.07 3.61 -12.75
C GLN A 219 -15.52 5.04 -12.84
N TYR A 220 -16.12 5.93 -12.05
CA TYR A 220 -15.49 7.21 -11.77
C TYR A 220 -14.40 7.06 -10.71
N PHE A 221 -13.39 7.92 -10.79
CA PHE A 221 -12.27 7.95 -9.86
C PHE A 221 -11.86 9.38 -9.56
N LEU A 222 -11.65 9.65 -8.28
CA LEU A 222 -11.08 10.91 -7.79
C LEU A 222 -9.67 10.65 -7.24
N PRO A 223 -8.61 11.14 -7.92
CA PRO A 223 -7.23 11.03 -7.46
C PRO A 223 -7.03 11.62 -6.06
N TYR A 224 -6.30 10.91 -5.19
CA TYR A 224 -6.07 11.35 -3.81
C TYR A 224 -5.25 12.66 -3.72
N ASN A 225 -4.33 12.87 -4.66
CA ASN A 225 -3.47 14.06 -4.73
C ASN A 225 -4.22 15.34 -5.13
N TRP A 226 -5.47 15.26 -5.61
CA TRP A 226 -6.35 16.43 -5.83
C TRP A 226 -6.38 17.34 -4.60
N TYR A 227 -6.47 16.74 -3.42
CA TYR A 227 -6.56 17.42 -2.13
C TYR A 227 -5.31 18.19 -1.72
N ARG A 228 -4.16 17.85 -2.29
CA ARG A 228 -2.86 18.47 -1.99
C ARG A 228 -2.41 19.44 -3.07
N SER A 229 -3.16 19.55 -4.17
CA SER A 229 -2.79 20.45 -5.25
C SER A 229 -3.10 21.90 -4.85
N SER A 230 -2.07 22.75 -4.85
CA SER A 230 -2.20 24.20 -4.70
C SER A 230 -2.80 24.87 -5.95
N TYR A 231 -3.14 24.10 -7.00
CA TYR A 231 -3.66 24.57 -8.26
C TYR A 231 -5.07 24.03 -8.54
N PRO A 232 -5.99 24.83 -9.11
CA PRO A 232 -7.28 24.35 -9.59
C PRO A 232 -7.06 23.37 -10.76
N GLN A 233 -7.36 22.09 -10.56
CA GLN A 233 -7.46 21.14 -11.68
C GLN A 233 -8.87 21.22 -12.27
N PRO A 234 -9.02 21.49 -13.59
CA PRO A 234 -10.34 21.78 -14.16
C PRO A 234 -11.35 20.64 -14.06
N GLU A 235 -10.95 19.37 -13.94
CA GLU A 235 -11.88 18.23 -13.79
C GLU A 235 -11.16 17.08 -13.05
N PRO A 236 -11.20 17.03 -11.70
CA PRO A 236 -10.42 16.03 -10.96
C PRO A 236 -11.01 14.62 -11.07
N VAL A 237 -12.30 14.51 -11.38
CA VAL A 237 -12.98 13.21 -11.52
C VAL A 237 -12.78 12.65 -12.92
N ARG A 238 -12.21 11.45 -13.00
CA ARG A 238 -11.92 10.74 -14.25
C ARG A 238 -12.81 9.52 -14.41
N LEU A 239 -12.98 9.08 -15.66
CA LEU A 239 -13.52 7.76 -15.98
C LEU A 239 -12.35 6.79 -16.16
N ILE A 240 -12.39 5.66 -15.45
CA ILE A 240 -11.35 4.63 -15.52
C ILE A 240 -11.95 3.24 -15.67
N TYR A 241 -11.16 2.35 -16.24
CA TYR A 241 -11.33 0.90 -16.12
C TYR A 241 -10.34 0.36 -15.09
N ARG A 242 -10.82 -0.47 -14.16
CA ARG A 242 -9.96 -1.23 -13.24
C ARG A 242 -10.51 -2.63 -13.01
N ILE A 243 -9.65 -3.53 -12.55
CA ILE A 243 -10.08 -4.84 -12.07
C ILE A 243 -10.93 -4.63 -10.82
N ASP A 244 -12.15 -5.16 -10.84
CA ASP A 244 -13.09 -5.08 -9.73
C ASP A 244 -13.96 -6.34 -9.73
N HIS A 245 -13.40 -7.42 -9.18
CA HIS A 245 -13.99 -8.75 -9.07
C HIS A 245 -13.49 -9.42 -7.79
N PRO A 246 -14.28 -10.25 -7.07
CA PRO A 246 -13.84 -10.95 -5.86
C PRO A 246 -12.57 -11.79 -6.00
N SER A 247 -12.27 -12.27 -7.21
CA SER A 247 -11.02 -12.99 -7.49
C SER A 247 -9.81 -12.08 -7.78
N ASN A 248 -9.99 -10.75 -7.78
CA ASN A 248 -8.98 -9.76 -8.15
C ASN A 248 -8.36 -10.02 -9.54
N GLY A 249 -9.19 -10.44 -10.50
CA GLY A 249 -8.76 -10.77 -11.87
C GLY A 249 -8.04 -12.10 -12.00
N THR A 250 -8.03 -12.93 -10.95
CA THR A 250 -7.35 -14.22 -10.89
C THR A 250 -8.29 -15.34 -11.30
N ILE A 251 -7.82 -16.24 -12.17
CA ILE A 251 -8.56 -17.39 -12.69
C ILE A 251 -7.76 -18.65 -12.39
N ASN A 252 -8.40 -19.67 -11.81
CA ASN A 252 -7.78 -20.96 -11.58
C ASN A 252 -7.44 -21.61 -12.93
N ALA A 253 -6.18 -21.96 -13.16
CA ALA A 253 -5.72 -22.41 -14.46
C ALA A 253 -6.17 -23.84 -14.83
N PHE A 254 -6.63 -24.64 -13.87
CA PHE A 254 -7.16 -25.99 -14.13
C PHE A 254 -8.68 -25.98 -14.36
N THR A 255 -9.43 -25.20 -13.58
CA THR A 255 -10.90 -25.18 -13.68
C THR A 255 -11.42 -24.13 -14.64
N GLY A 256 -10.69 -23.04 -14.85
CA GLY A 256 -11.15 -21.86 -15.59
C GLY A 256 -12.17 -21.02 -14.85
N GLU A 257 -12.37 -21.26 -13.56
CA GLU A 257 -13.27 -20.47 -12.71
C GLU A 257 -12.49 -19.32 -12.03
N PRO A 258 -13.13 -18.19 -11.73
CA PRO A 258 -12.54 -17.16 -10.88
C PRO A 258 -12.05 -17.76 -9.55
N LEU A 259 -10.81 -17.47 -9.17
CA LEU A 259 -10.27 -17.94 -7.90
C LEU A 259 -10.77 -17.03 -6.76
N GLU A 260 -11.91 -17.37 -6.20
CA GLU A 260 -12.45 -16.71 -5.00
C GLU A 260 -11.90 -17.39 -3.74
N LEU A 261 -11.22 -16.61 -2.90
CA LEU A 261 -10.59 -17.11 -1.68
C LEU A 261 -11.62 -17.25 -0.56
N LYS A 262 -11.47 -18.30 0.25
CA LYS A 262 -12.33 -18.54 1.41
C LYS A 262 -11.95 -17.61 2.56
N GLU A 263 -12.80 -17.59 3.58
CA GLU A 263 -12.46 -16.91 4.82
C GLU A 263 -11.09 -17.31 5.37
N GLY A 264 -10.35 -16.32 5.88
CA GLY A 264 -9.02 -16.52 6.44
C GLY A 264 -7.94 -16.73 5.37
N GLN A 265 -8.34 -16.79 4.09
CA GLN A 265 -7.42 -16.91 2.97
C GLN A 265 -7.12 -15.57 2.30
N TYR A 266 -5.88 -15.39 1.87
CA TYR A 266 -5.46 -14.25 1.07
C TYR A 266 -4.31 -14.64 0.14
N ASP A 267 -4.11 -13.89 -0.94
CA ASP A 267 -2.97 -14.02 -1.85
C ASP A 267 -1.95 -12.89 -1.62
N VAL A 268 -0.87 -12.88 -2.41
CA VAL A 268 0.18 -11.85 -2.33
C VAL A 268 -0.38 -10.45 -2.60
N ALA A 269 -1.26 -10.31 -3.60
CA ALA A 269 -1.80 -9.00 -3.98
C ALA A 269 -2.67 -8.39 -2.87
N MET A 270 -3.47 -9.22 -2.19
CA MET A 270 -4.25 -8.79 -1.03
C MET A 270 -3.38 -8.45 0.18
N LYS A 271 -2.30 -9.22 0.41
CA LYS A 271 -1.32 -8.93 1.46
C LYS A 271 -0.66 -7.56 1.25
N GLU A 272 -0.24 -7.25 0.02
CA GLU A 272 0.37 -5.96 -0.31
C GLU A 272 -0.61 -4.79 -0.19
N MET A 273 -1.86 -4.97 -0.62
CA MET A 273 -2.92 -3.96 -0.42
C MET A 273 -3.22 -3.71 1.06
N ALA A 274 -3.22 -4.74 1.91
CA ALA A 274 -3.45 -4.59 3.34
C ALA A 274 -2.33 -3.81 4.05
N VAL A 275 -1.08 -3.97 3.61
CA VAL A 275 0.08 -3.25 4.15
C VAL A 275 0.11 -1.79 3.69
N GLY A 276 -0.39 -1.49 2.48
CA GLY A 276 -0.46 -0.13 1.93
C GLY A 276 -1.53 0.78 2.54
N MET A 277 -2.45 0.25 3.36
CA MET A 277 -3.54 1.01 4.01
C MET A 277 -3.13 1.63 5.37
N GLY A 278 -1.85 2.00 5.51
CA GLY A 278 -1.37 2.78 6.65
C GLY A 278 -2.12 4.11 6.76
N SER A 279 -2.70 4.39 7.92
CA SER A 279 -3.52 5.56 8.21
C SER A 279 -2.74 6.86 8.00
N ALA A 280 -3.21 7.69 7.06
CA ALA A 280 -2.74 9.06 6.91
C ALA A 280 -3.37 9.95 7.99
N ASP A 281 -2.55 10.49 8.89
CA ASP A 281 -2.97 11.52 9.83
C ASP A 281 -3.49 12.74 9.08
N GLN A 282 -4.79 13.01 9.20
CA GLN A 282 -5.37 14.27 8.78
C GLN A 282 -5.03 15.34 9.82
N ALA A 283 -4.18 16.30 9.45
CA ALA A 283 -3.99 17.50 10.24
C ALA A 283 -5.32 18.27 10.35
N ALA A 284 -5.87 18.33 11.56
CA ALA A 284 -7.11 19.06 11.83
C ALA A 284 -6.92 20.57 11.58
N ALA A 285 -7.88 21.19 10.90
CA ALA A 285 -7.93 22.64 10.81
C ALA A 285 -8.08 23.25 12.24
N PRO A 286 -7.49 24.44 12.50
CA PRO A 286 -7.61 25.08 13.80
C PRO A 286 -9.07 25.35 14.15
N SER A 287 -9.47 24.94 15.35
CA SER A 287 -10.82 25.15 15.91
C SER A 287 -11.04 26.62 16.28
N LEU A 288 -12.26 27.12 16.08
CA LEU A 288 -12.65 28.48 16.47
C LEU A 288 -12.68 28.66 17.99
N THR A 289 -12.40 29.88 18.45
CA THR A 289 -12.53 30.30 19.84
C THR A 289 -14.00 30.49 20.24
N PRO A 290 -14.35 30.39 21.54
CA PRO A 290 -15.72 30.61 22.01
C PRO A 290 -16.32 31.97 21.59
N GLN A 291 -15.50 33.02 21.53
CA GLN A 291 -15.94 34.35 21.07
C GLN A 291 -16.27 34.38 19.58
N GLU A 292 -15.49 33.68 18.75
CA GLU A 292 -15.74 33.55 17.30
C GLU A 292 -17.00 32.73 17.01
N ILE A 293 -17.24 31.67 17.78
CA ILE A 293 -18.48 30.87 17.69
C ILE A 293 -19.70 31.74 18.01
N ALA A 294 -19.67 32.48 19.12
CA ALA A 294 -20.79 33.32 19.56
C ALA A 294 -21.10 34.48 18.58
N GLU A 295 -20.12 34.98 17.83
CA GLU A 295 -20.36 36.01 16.81
C GLU A 295 -20.94 35.40 15.52
N LEU A 296 -20.53 34.19 15.16
CA LEU A 296 -21.09 33.47 14.01
C LEU A 296 -22.53 33.01 14.26
N GLU A 297 -22.87 32.58 15.48
CA GLU A 297 -24.23 32.20 15.85
C GLU A 297 -25.25 33.36 15.78
N LYS A 298 -24.79 34.62 15.83
CA LYS A 298 -25.67 35.80 15.62
C LYS A 298 -26.04 36.00 14.15
N GLN A 299 -25.35 35.34 13.22
CA GLN A 299 -25.71 35.39 11.81
C GLN A 299 -26.94 34.51 11.59
N ALA A 300 -28.04 35.10 11.10
CA ALA A 300 -29.36 34.45 11.00
C ALA A 300 -29.45 33.16 10.15
N ASN A 301 -28.33 32.72 9.56
CA ASN A 301 -28.25 31.57 8.66
C ASN A 301 -27.40 30.40 9.24
N ILE A 302 -27.06 30.43 10.54
CA ILE A 302 -26.32 29.35 11.20
C ILE A 302 -27.15 28.81 12.37
N LEU A 303 -27.31 27.49 12.42
CA LEU A 303 -27.96 26.76 13.52
C LEU A 303 -27.19 26.95 14.81
N THR A 304 -27.91 27.19 15.91
CA THR A 304 -27.30 27.19 17.23
C THR A 304 -26.86 25.79 17.63
N GLN A 305 -25.98 25.69 18.63
CA GLN A 305 -25.61 24.40 19.22
C GLN A 305 -26.85 23.58 19.64
N GLU A 306 -27.84 24.20 20.28
CA GLU A 306 -29.06 23.52 20.74
C GLU A 306 -29.89 22.97 19.58
N GLU A 307 -30.02 23.74 18.49
CA GLU A 307 -30.72 23.30 17.28
C GLU A 307 -29.98 22.15 16.60
N ALA A 308 -28.66 22.20 16.52
CA ALA A 308 -27.82 21.12 16.00
C ALA A 308 -27.94 19.84 16.85
N VAL A 309 -27.93 19.98 18.18
CA VAL A 309 -28.19 18.87 19.11
C VAL A 309 -29.58 18.29 18.91
N ALA A 310 -30.59 19.12 18.74
CA ALA A 310 -31.97 18.69 18.52
C ALA A 310 -32.11 17.90 17.21
N LYS A 311 -31.37 18.28 16.16
CA LYS A 311 -31.32 17.55 14.88
C LYS A 311 -30.68 16.17 15.03
N VAL A 312 -29.56 16.04 15.76
CA VAL A 312 -28.92 14.73 15.99
C VAL A 312 -29.84 13.79 16.77
N LYS A 313 -30.54 14.29 17.79
CA LYS A 313 -31.49 13.51 18.61
C LYS A 313 -32.70 12.96 17.84
N GLN A 314 -32.96 13.42 16.62
CA GLN A 314 -33.99 12.85 15.76
C GLN A 314 -33.57 11.49 15.17
N TRP A 315 -32.25 11.22 15.13
CA TRP A 315 -31.67 10.04 14.48
C TRP A 315 -31.01 9.08 15.46
N VAL A 316 -30.56 9.57 16.61
CA VAL A 316 -29.82 8.79 17.61
C VAL A 316 -30.44 8.94 19.00
N ASP A 317 -30.68 7.80 19.65
CA ASP A 317 -31.11 7.75 21.04
C ASP A 317 -29.92 8.02 21.98
N ILE A 318 -29.93 9.17 22.63
CA ILE A 318 -28.88 9.56 23.59
C ILE A 318 -29.39 9.30 25.02
N PRO A 319 -28.76 8.39 25.79
CA PRO A 319 -29.20 8.07 27.15
C PRO A 319 -28.95 9.24 28.11
N ARG A 320 -29.75 9.33 29.17
CA ARG A 320 -29.69 10.44 30.14
C ARG A 320 -28.35 10.58 30.86
N HIS A 321 -27.56 9.51 30.95
CA HIS A 321 -26.24 9.51 31.58
C HIS A 321 -25.14 10.05 30.66
N ALA A 322 -25.39 10.16 29.35
CA ALA A 322 -24.47 10.75 28.40
C ALA A 322 -24.67 12.27 28.35
N ILE A 323 -23.60 13.02 28.58
CA ILE A 323 -23.61 14.49 28.53
C ILE A 323 -22.80 14.98 27.34
N LEU A 324 -23.17 16.13 26.78
CA LEU A 324 -22.43 16.79 25.71
C LEU A 324 -21.10 17.29 26.29
N THR A 325 -19.99 16.66 25.91
CA THR A 325 -18.65 16.99 26.41
C THR A 325 -17.92 17.96 25.50
N ARG A 326 -18.26 17.98 24.21
CA ARG A 326 -17.67 18.91 23.24
C ARG A 326 -18.69 19.32 22.19
N ALA A 327 -18.75 20.61 21.92
CA ALA A 327 -19.40 21.18 20.75
C ALA A 327 -18.42 22.14 20.08
N SER A 328 -18.22 22.00 18.77
CA SER A 328 -17.32 22.88 18.02
C SER A 328 -17.88 23.16 16.64
N LEU A 329 -17.96 24.44 16.29
CA LEU A 329 -18.27 24.90 14.94
C LEU A 329 -16.97 24.94 14.14
N ASN A 330 -16.91 24.16 13.07
CA ASN A 330 -15.72 24.01 12.24
C ASN A 330 -16.03 24.44 10.82
N ARG A 331 -14.98 24.86 10.10
CA ARG A 331 -15.01 25.11 8.66
C ARG A 331 -14.41 23.90 7.96
N ASP A 332 -15.05 23.47 6.88
CA ASP A 332 -14.48 22.43 6.06
C ASP A 332 -13.24 22.95 5.32
N TRP A 333 -12.19 22.15 5.32
CA TRP A 333 -10.93 22.56 4.72
C TRP A 333 -10.98 22.51 3.18
N GLN A 334 -11.84 21.67 2.59
CA GLN A 334 -12.06 21.55 1.15
C GLN A 334 -13.05 22.61 0.66
N ASN A 335 -14.16 22.78 1.39
CA ASN A 335 -15.17 23.77 1.08
C ASN A 335 -15.17 24.88 2.13
N LYS A 336 -14.48 25.99 1.80
CA LYS A 336 -14.34 27.15 2.70
C LYS A 336 -15.67 27.84 3.03
N ASP A 337 -16.73 27.54 2.33
CA ASP A 337 -18.08 28.06 2.59
C ASP A 337 -18.90 27.11 3.46
N LEU A 338 -18.53 25.82 3.50
CA LEU A 338 -19.17 24.84 4.36
C LEU A 338 -18.76 25.05 5.83
N ARG A 339 -19.77 25.13 6.70
CA ARG A 339 -19.63 25.11 8.16
C ARG A 339 -20.37 23.91 8.72
N TYR A 340 -19.81 23.29 9.75
CA TYR A 340 -20.45 22.15 10.40
C TYR A 340 -20.17 22.15 11.90
N TRP A 341 -21.15 21.69 12.66
CA TRP A 341 -21.00 21.35 14.06
C TRP A 341 -20.41 19.95 14.21
N ASN A 342 -19.38 19.84 15.04
CA ASN A 342 -18.91 18.58 15.60
C ASN A 342 -19.35 18.53 17.07
N LEU A 343 -20.18 17.54 17.38
CA LEU A 343 -20.76 17.34 18.70
C LEU A 343 -20.29 15.99 19.23
N ASN A 344 -19.87 15.95 20.50
CA ASN A 344 -19.45 14.72 21.17
C ASN A 344 -20.19 14.59 22.50
N TRP A 345 -20.70 13.40 22.76
CA TRP A 345 -21.29 13.01 24.03
C TRP A 345 -20.50 11.85 24.60
N SER A 346 -20.29 11.87 25.91
CA SER A 346 -19.73 10.71 26.61
C SER A 346 -20.37 10.53 27.98
N ASN A 347 -20.23 9.33 28.53
CA ASN A 347 -20.50 9.09 29.94
C ASN A 347 -19.24 9.40 30.78
N PRO A 348 -19.21 10.47 31.58
CA PRO A 348 -18.04 10.83 32.38
C PRO A 348 -17.72 9.81 33.48
N LYS A 349 -18.64 8.88 33.77
CA LYS A 349 -18.47 7.81 34.77
C LYS A 349 -18.03 6.46 34.19
N ALA A 350 -17.72 6.40 32.89
CA ALA A 350 -17.43 5.17 32.13
C ALA A 350 -16.16 4.39 32.57
N GLY A 351 -15.49 4.78 33.65
CA GLY A 351 -14.31 4.09 34.21
C GLY A 351 -14.38 3.83 35.72
N THR A 352 -15.50 4.17 36.37
CA THR A 352 -15.67 3.99 37.82
C THR A 352 -16.87 3.12 38.16
N GLU A 353 -18.06 3.46 37.66
CA GLU A 353 -19.34 2.77 37.98
C GLU A 353 -20.38 2.87 36.85
N GLY A 354 -20.08 3.53 35.72
CA GLY A 354 -21.04 3.79 34.64
C GLY A 354 -20.78 2.96 33.39
N GLU A 355 -21.84 2.68 32.63
CA GLU A 355 -21.76 2.03 31.32
C GLU A 355 -20.97 2.90 30.33
N TYR A 356 -20.13 2.27 29.52
CA TYR A 356 -19.39 2.97 28.46
C TYR A 356 -20.35 3.48 27.39
N TYR A 357 -20.25 4.77 27.07
CA TYR A 357 -21.00 5.43 26.01
C TYR A 357 -20.16 6.56 25.42
N ASP A 358 -20.03 6.55 24.10
CA ASP A 358 -19.44 7.64 23.32
C ASP A 358 -20.27 7.85 22.03
N LEU A 359 -20.53 9.10 21.67
CA LEU A 359 -21.21 9.45 20.43
C LEU A 359 -20.53 10.68 19.84
N TRP A 360 -20.08 10.60 18.61
CA TRP A 360 -19.73 11.78 17.81
C TRP A 360 -20.77 12.00 16.72
N ALA A 361 -21.04 13.27 16.38
CA ALA A 361 -21.88 13.64 15.25
C ALA A 361 -21.35 14.87 14.52
N ARG A 362 -21.46 14.87 13.19
CA ARG A 362 -21.12 15.96 12.28
C ARG A 362 -22.36 16.40 11.51
N ILE A 363 -22.72 17.68 11.64
CA ILE A 363 -23.94 18.25 11.05
C ILE A 363 -23.64 19.59 10.37
N ASP A 364 -24.19 19.79 9.19
CA ASP A 364 -24.15 21.05 8.45
C ASP A 364 -24.77 22.18 9.27
N ALA A 365 -24.00 23.24 9.49
CA ALA A 365 -24.40 24.31 10.39
C ALA A 365 -25.45 25.25 9.78
N THR A 366 -25.76 25.18 8.48
CA THR A 366 -26.77 26.04 7.85
C THR A 366 -28.03 25.27 7.49
N THR A 367 -27.89 24.05 7.00
CA THR A 367 -29.01 23.23 6.51
C THR A 367 -29.50 22.22 7.56
N GLY A 368 -28.67 21.89 8.55
CA GLY A 368 -28.95 20.83 9.51
C GLY A 368 -28.85 19.41 8.93
N ARG A 369 -28.24 19.26 7.75
CA ARG A 369 -27.95 17.96 7.13
C ARG A 369 -26.92 17.19 7.95
N ILE A 370 -27.20 15.93 8.28
CA ILE A 370 -26.27 15.07 9.00
C ILE A 370 -25.23 14.51 8.01
N TYR A 371 -23.95 14.82 8.21
CA TYR A 371 -22.86 14.21 7.44
C TYR A 371 -22.41 12.89 8.04
N GLY A 372 -22.53 12.73 9.35
CA GLY A 372 -22.30 11.45 9.97
C GLY A 372 -22.46 11.47 11.49
N PHE A 373 -22.58 10.29 12.05
CA PHE A 373 -22.48 10.05 13.49
C PHE A 373 -21.95 8.65 13.73
N ASN A 374 -21.38 8.41 14.91
CA ASN A 374 -21.09 7.06 15.36
C ASN A 374 -21.26 6.95 16.87
N GLN A 375 -22.03 5.94 17.28
CA GLN A 375 -22.36 5.61 18.66
C GLN A 375 -21.63 4.33 19.05
N TYR A 376 -20.85 4.41 20.13
CA TYR A 376 -20.15 3.30 20.75
C TYR A 376 -20.74 3.01 22.13
N THR A 377 -20.97 1.73 22.41
CA THR A 377 -21.54 1.27 23.69
C THR A 377 -20.82 0.02 24.19
N GLY A 378 -20.90 -0.25 25.50
CA GLY A 378 -20.28 -1.44 26.09
C GLY A 378 -20.74 -2.78 25.50
N ASP A 379 -21.90 -2.81 24.84
CA ASP A 379 -22.52 -4.02 24.28
C ASP A 379 -21.96 -4.42 22.90
N ASP A 380 -21.09 -3.61 22.30
CA ASP A 380 -20.56 -3.80 20.94
C ASP A 380 -19.74 -5.10 20.76
N ASN A 381 -19.45 -5.82 21.84
CA ASN A 381 -18.74 -7.10 21.86
C ASN A 381 -19.66 -8.34 22.01
N SER A 382 -20.97 -8.15 22.16
CA SER A 382 -21.92 -9.25 22.30
C SER A 382 -22.34 -9.81 20.92
N PRO A 383 -22.55 -11.13 20.77
CA PRO A 383 -23.03 -11.70 19.51
C PRO A 383 -24.35 -11.07 19.06
N GLY A 384 -24.47 -10.81 17.76
CA GLY A 384 -25.68 -10.26 17.17
C GLY A 384 -26.78 -11.30 16.94
N THR A 385 -27.91 -10.80 16.45
CA THR A 385 -29.11 -11.58 16.06
C THR A 385 -29.55 -11.30 14.63
N LEU A 386 -28.96 -10.30 13.97
CA LEU A 386 -29.31 -9.90 12.61
C LEU A 386 -28.52 -10.69 11.57
N THR A 387 -29.23 -11.15 10.55
CA THR A 387 -28.64 -11.60 9.28
C THR A 387 -28.21 -10.41 8.43
N LYS A 388 -27.32 -10.64 7.46
CA LYS A 388 -26.88 -9.63 6.48
C LYS A 388 -28.05 -8.97 5.75
N ASP A 389 -29.01 -9.77 5.28
CA ASP A 389 -30.15 -9.26 4.52
C ASP A 389 -31.06 -8.37 5.37
N GLN A 390 -31.26 -8.71 6.64
CA GLN A 390 -32.01 -7.86 7.57
C GLN A 390 -31.26 -6.55 7.85
N ALA A 391 -29.95 -6.59 8.05
CA ALA A 391 -29.13 -5.39 8.23
C ALA A 391 -29.15 -4.49 6.98
N ASN A 392 -29.04 -5.08 5.79
CA ASN A 392 -29.17 -4.36 4.51
C ASN A 392 -30.53 -3.68 4.36
N ALA A 393 -31.63 -4.37 4.72
CA ALA A 393 -32.96 -3.81 4.67
C ALA A 393 -33.12 -2.62 5.63
N LEU A 394 -32.66 -2.75 6.88
CA LEU A 394 -32.68 -1.66 7.87
C LEU A 394 -31.87 -0.44 7.40
N ALA A 395 -30.67 -0.66 6.88
CA ALA A 395 -29.83 0.40 6.34
C ALA A 395 -30.46 1.08 5.12
N GLN A 396 -31.08 0.31 4.22
CA GLN A 396 -31.76 0.82 3.03
C GLN A 396 -32.98 1.68 3.39
N GLU A 397 -33.75 1.30 4.41
CA GLU A 397 -34.85 2.11 4.94
C GLU A 397 -34.35 3.38 5.60
N PHE A 398 -33.24 3.30 6.35
CA PHE A 398 -32.64 4.45 7.02
C PHE A 398 -32.18 5.51 6.01
N ILE A 399 -31.42 5.14 4.96
CA ILE A 399 -30.94 6.12 3.97
C ILE A 399 -32.09 6.80 3.22
N LYS A 400 -33.21 6.09 2.98
CA LYS A 400 -34.42 6.67 2.37
C LYS A 400 -35.08 7.72 3.25
N LYS A 401 -34.92 7.63 4.57
CA LYS A 401 -35.47 8.58 5.54
C LYS A 401 -34.54 9.78 5.74
N ILE A 402 -33.25 9.54 5.97
CA ILE A 402 -32.28 10.60 6.29
C ILE A 402 -31.84 11.40 5.05
N GLU A 403 -31.72 10.74 3.88
CA GLU A 403 -31.32 11.36 2.61
C GLU A 403 -32.23 10.91 1.45
N PRO A 404 -33.51 11.33 1.39
CA PRO A 404 -34.49 10.81 0.43
C PRO A 404 -34.13 11.04 -1.04
N GLN A 405 -33.36 12.07 -1.36
CA GLN A 405 -32.93 12.37 -2.73
C GLN A 405 -31.69 11.56 -3.10
N LEU A 406 -30.63 11.66 -2.30
CA LEU A 406 -29.35 11.00 -2.61
C LEU A 406 -29.43 9.48 -2.48
N SER A 407 -30.35 8.95 -1.66
CA SER A 407 -30.61 7.50 -1.59
C SER A 407 -31.10 6.91 -2.92
N LYS A 408 -31.60 7.72 -3.86
CA LYS A 408 -31.96 7.30 -5.22
C LYS A 408 -30.76 7.24 -6.16
N GLU A 409 -29.67 7.91 -5.80
CA GLU A 409 -28.43 7.99 -6.57
C GLU A 409 -27.38 6.99 -6.09
N VAL A 410 -27.67 6.14 -5.09
CA VAL A 410 -26.73 5.13 -4.60
C VAL A 410 -27.24 3.72 -4.87
N LYS A 411 -26.31 2.76 -4.95
CA LYS A 411 -26.62 1.32 -4.97
C LYS A 411 -25.93 0.63 -3.80
N LEU A 412 -26.62 -0.32 -3.20
CA LEU A 412 -26.06 -1.21 -2.18
C LEU A 412 -24.84 -1.95 -2.76
N GLU A 413 -23.73 -1.90 -2.04
CA GLU A 413 -22.55 -2.69 -2.34
C GLU A 413 -22.80 -4.12 -1.88
N THR A 414 -22.84 -5.06 -2.84
CA THR A 414 -23.14 -6.47 -2.56
C THR A 414 -21.89 -7.29 -2.24
N ALA A 415 -20.71 -6.79 -2.63
CA ALA A 415 -19.43 -7.42 -2.35
C ALA A 415 -19.09 -7.25 -0.86
N GLU A 416 -18.71 -8.35 -0.21
CA GLU A 416 -18.14 -8.28 1.14
C GLU A 416 -16.84 -7.48 1.09
N PRO A 417 -16.60 -6.56 2.05
CA PRO A 417 -15.26 -6.04 2.26
C PRO A 417 -14.30 -7.20 2.45
N TRP A 418 -13.12 -7.10 1.81
CA TRP A 418 -12.03 -8.09 1.73
C TRP A 418 -11.52 -8.68 3.07
N ASN A 419 -12.04 -8.21 4.22
CA ASN A 419 -11.53 -8.48 5.56
C ASN A 419 -12.62 -8.91 6.55
N VAL A 420 -13.83 -9.24 6.10
CA VAL A 420 -14.81 -9.85 7.02
C VAL A 420 -14.34 -11.28 7.27
N ARG A 421 -14.00 -11.59 8.51
CA ARG A 421 -13.98 -12.97 9.01
C ARG A 421 -15.44 -13.38 9.23
N PRO A 422 -16.09 -14.19 8.37
CA PRO A 422 -17.33 -14.84 8.75
C PRO A 422 -17.16 -15.58 10.09
N LEU A 423 -17.71 -14.97 11.14
CA LEU A 423 -17.90 -15.69 12.39
C LEU A 423 -18.66 -16.99 12.07
N ALA A 424 -18.17 -18.13 12.60
CA ALA A 424 -18.86 -19.40 12.50
C ALA A 424 -20.36 -19.20 12.77
N GLU A 425 -21.25 -19.89 12.02
CA GLU A 425 -22.71 -19.69 12.00
C GLU A 425 -23.38 -19.54 13.38
N GLU A 426 -22.74 -20.06 14.43
CA GLU A 426 -23.18 -19.94 15.83
C GLU A 426 -23.03 -18.53 16.45
N LYS A 427 -22.37 -17.55 15.79
CA LYS A 427 -22.22 -16.17 16.30
C LYS A 427 -22.33 -15.12 15.19
N LEU A 428 -23.54 -14.62 14.92
CA LEU A 428 -23.75 -13.46 14.05
C LEU A 428 -22.96 -12.22 14.57
N PRO A 429 -22.49 -11.32 13.68
CA PRO A 429 -21.66 -10.20 14.08
C PRO A 429 -22.42 -9.22 14.98
N SER A 430 -21.69 -8.62 15.92
CA SER A 430 -22.23 -7.60 16.84
C SER A 430 -22.64 -6.32 16.12
N GLN A 431 -22.04 -6.04 14.96
CA GLN A 431 -22.34 -4.89 14.10
C GLN A 431 -22.21 -5.26 12.62
N TRP A 432 -23.12 -4.73 11.81
CA TRP A 432 -23.08 -4.82 10.34
C TRP A 432 -22.73 -3.44 9.76
N THR A 433 -21.72 -3.38 8.90
CA THR A 433 -21.42 -2.16 8.12
C THR A 433 -21.94 -2.32 6.70
N VAL A 434 -22.99 -1.58 6.36
CA VAL A 434 -23.62 -1.58 5.04
C VAL A 434 -23.13 -0.38 4.24
N ARG A 435 -22.69 -0.60 3.00
CA ARG A 435 -22.15 0.45 2.12
C ARG A 435 -23.05 0.65 0.90
N PHE A 436 -23.22 1.90 0.52
CA PHE A 436 -23.95 2.29 -0.68
C PHE A 436 -23.07 3.20 -1.52
N THR A 437 -22.82 2.84 -2.77
CA THR A 437 -21.94 3.58 -3.68
C THR A 437 -22.76 4.48 -4.60
N ARG A 438 -22.34 5.75 -4.72
CA ARG A 438 -22.96 6.70 -5.67
C ARG A 438 -22.89 6.20 -7.11
N GLN A 439 -23.96 6.43 -7.85
CA GLN A 439 -24.13 6.11 -9.26
C GLN A 439 -24.32 7.41 -10.02
N VAL A 440 -23.39 7.72 -10.91
CA VAL A 440 -23.48 8.89 -11.77
C VAL A 440 -23.78 8.41 -13.18
N SER A 441 -25.01 8.67 -13.65
CA SER A 441 -25.51 8.15 -14.94
C SER A 441 -25.34 6.62 -15.10
N GLY A 442 -25.51 5.88 -14.01
CA GLY A 442 -25.39 4.41 -13.97
C GLY A 442 -23.97 3.87 -13.84
N VAL A 443 -22.94 4.73 -13.81
CA VAL A 443 -21.54 4.36 -13.54
C VAL A 443 -21.23 4.57 -12.05
N PRO A 444 -20.63 3.59 -11.36
CA PRO A 444 -20.30 3.73 -9.94
C PRO A 444 -19.21 4.77 -9.71
N PHE A 445 -19.30 5.49 -8.60
CA PHE A 445 -18.26 6.38 -8.09
C PHE A 445 -17.86 5.97 -6.67
N PRO A 446 -16.92 5.02 -6.51
CA PRO A 446 -16.58 4.43 -5.20
C PRO A 446 -16.05 5.40 -4.15
N ASN A 447 -15.57 6.58 -4.55
CA ASN A 447 -15.15 7.62 -3.61
C ASN A 447 -16.34 8.26 -2.85
N ASP A 448 -17.55 8.17 -3.40
CA ASP A 448 -18.77 8.75 -2.84
C ASP A 448 -19.79 7.68 -2.44
N GLY A 449 -20.58 7.99 -1.43
CA GLY A 449 -21.64 7.12 -1.00
C GLY A 449 -22.11 7.36 0.42
N MET A 450 -22.79 6.35 0.94
CA MET A 450 -23.27 6.29 2.31
C MET A 450 -22.77 5.01 2.95
N ARG A 451 -22.41 5.10 4.22
CA ARG A 451 -22.09 3.94 5.06
C ARG A 451 -22.98 3.97 6.28
N VAL A 452 -23.58 2.84 6.59
CA VAL A 452 -24.51 2.70 7.72
C VAL A 452 -24.04 1.54 8.59
N THR A 453 -23.89 1.79 9.89
CA THR A 453 -23.60 0.75 10.88
C THR A 453 -24.88 0.38 11.61
N VAL A 454 -25.22 -0.90 11.58
CA VAL A 454 -26.40 -1.48 12.25
C VAL A 454 -25.93 -2.39 13.37
N SER A 455 -26.41 -2.15 14.59
CA SER A 455 -26.15 -3.05 15.72
C SER A 455 -26.84 -4.40 15.47
N GLY A 456 -26.05 -5.48 15.45
CA GLY A 456 -26.56 -6.85 15.35
C GLY A 456 -27.40 -7.25 16.57
N LEU A 457 -27.13 -6.65 17.74
CA LEU A 457 -27.85 -6.94 18.98
C LEU A 457 -29.16 -6.15 19.09
N THR A 458 -29.09 -4.82 18.98
CA THR A 458 -30.24 -3.93 19.24
C THR A 458 -31.06 -3.61 17.99
N GLN A 459 -30.54 -3.96 16.81
CA GLN A 459 -31.13 -3.65 15.50
C GLN A 459 -31.27 -2.14 15.20
N LYS A 460 -30.62 -1.29 15.99
CA LYS A 460 -30.59 0.16 15.80
C LYS A 460 -29.44 0.57 14.88
N ILE A 461 -29.61 1.71 14.21
CA ILE A 461 -28.54 2.37 13.49
C ILE A 461 -27.63 3.06 14.49
N THR A 462 -26.38 2.58 14.59
CA THR A 462 -25.37 3.13 15.50
C THR A 462 -24.37 4.02 14.78
N GLY A 463 -24.30 3.94 13.45
CA GLY A 463 -23.39 4.79 12.68
C GLY A 463 -23.95 5.16 11.32
N TYR A 464 -23.57 6.35 10.87
CA TYR A 464 -23.84 6.86 9.52
C TYR A 464 -22.67 7.73 9.07
N ASP A 465 -22.27 7.59 7.81
CA ASP A 465 -21.29 8.45 7.17
C ASP A 465 -21.74 8.73 5.73
N LEU A 466 -21.66 9.99 5.35
CA LEU A 466 -22.04 10.50 4.03
C LEU A 466 -20.85 11.22 3.43
N THR A 467 -20.32 10.64 2.37
CA THR A 467 -19.27 11.25 1.54
C THR A 467 -19.88 11.60 0.19
N TRP A 468 -19.88 12.89 -0.15
CA TRP A 468 -20.48 13.37 -1.39
C TRP A 468 -19.65 14.49 -2.01
N THR A 469 -19.14 14.23 -3.21
CA THR A 469 -18.30 15.16 -3.96
C THR A 469 -19.17 16.03 -4.87
N GLU A 470 -19.06 17.36 -4.68
CA GLU A 470 -19.73 18.37 -5.50
C GLU A 470 -18.83 18.81 -6.66
N GLN A 471 -18.52 17.88 -7.57
CA GLN A 471 -17.68 18.13 -8.75
C GLN A 471 -18.44 17.84 -10.05
N LYS A 472 -17.91 18.37 -11.16
CA LYS A 472 -18.40 18.02 -12.49
C LYS A 472 -17.88 16.63 -12.87
N PHE A 473 -18.76 15.83 -13.45
CA PHE A 473 -18.44 14.50 -13.94
C PHE A 473 -18.34 14.52 -15.46
N VAL A 474 -17.29 13.91 -15.99
CA VAL A 474 -17.16 13.69 -17.43
C VAL A 474 -18.27 12.75 -17.90
N PRO A 475 -19.00 13.03 -19.00
CA PRO A 475 -20.06 12.16 -19.47
C PRO A 475 -19.58 10.72 -19.74
N ALA A 476 -20.28 9.73 -19.19
CA ALA A 476 -19.95 8.32 -19.30
C ALA A 476 -19.83 7.81 -20.75
N ASN A 477 -20.56 8.42 -21.70
CA ASN A 477 -20.51 8.07 -23.12
C ASN A 477 -19.20 8.46 -23.82
N LYS A 478 -18.29 9.19 -23.16
CA LYS A 478 -16.93 9.43 -23.65
C LYS A 478 -16.00 8.24 -23.41
N ALA A 479 -16.32 7.36 -22.47
CA ALA A 479 -15.54 6.16 -22.22
C ALA A 479 -15.61 5.21 -23.43
N MET A 480 -14.50 4.54 -23.72
CA MET A 480 -14.49 3.44 -24.67
C MET A 480 -15.39 2.30 -24.19
N GLY A 481 -16.03 1.59 -25.11
CA GLY A 481 -16.89 0.47 -24.75
C GLY A 481 -16.11 -0.69 -24.11
N SER A 482 -16.78 -1.46 -23.25
CA SER A 482 -16.20 -2.57 -22.48
C SER A 482 -15.33 -3.53 -23.31
N ALA A 483 -15.80 -3.98 -24.49
CA ALA A 483 -15.02 -4.89 -25.34
C ALA A 483 -13.67 -4.28 -25.79
N LYS A 484 -13.64 -2.99 -26.14
CA LYS A 484 -12.41 -2.29 -26.48
C LYS A 484 -11.53 -2.09 -25.26
N ALA A 485 -12.13 -1.81 -24.10
CA ALA A 485 -11.41 -1.67 -22.83
C ALA A 485 -10.70 -2.96 -22.43
N TYR A 486 -11.34 -4.13 -22.59
CA TYR A 486 -10.70 -5.42 -22.34
C TYR A 486 -9.47 -5.65 -23.22
N GLN A 487 -9.59 -5.36 -24.51
CA GLN A 487 -8.46 -5.50 -25.45
C GLN A 487 -7.32 -4.55 -25.08
N ALA A 488 -7.62 -3.27 -24.84
CA ALA A 488 -6.61 -2.27 -24.47
C ALA A 488 -5.94 -2.62 -23.13
N PHE A 489 -6.71 -3.03 -22.12
CA PHE A 489 -6.17 -3.40 -20.82
C PHE A 489 -5.27 -4.63 -20.91
N LEU A 490 -5.66 -5.66 -21.67
CA LEU A 490 -4.83 -6.87 -21.85
C LEU A 490 -3.61 -6.65 -22.76
N GLN A 491 -3.53 -5.55 -23.50
CA GLN A 491 -2.29 -5.11 -24.15
C GLN A 491 -1.32 -4.49 -23.14
N LEU A 492 -1.83 -3.78 -22.13
CA LEU A 492 -1.02 -3.22 -21.05
C LEU A 492 -0.59 -4.30 -20.04
N ALA A 493 -1.47 -5.27 -19.78
CA ALA A 493 -1.25 -6.38 -18.86
C ALA A 493 -1.73 -7.69 -19.48
N PRO A 494 -0.87 -8.37 -20.26
CA PRO A 494 -1.19 -9.67 -20.82
C PRO A 494 -1.62 -10.69 -19.77
N MET A 495 -2.60 -11.53 -20.14
CA MET A 495 -3.02 -12.64 -19.29
C MET A 495 -1.87 -13.65 -19.20
N THR A 496 -1.28 -13.80 -18.03
CA THR A 496 -0.06 -14.60 -17.86
C THR A 496 -0.26 -15.66 -16.78
N LEU A 497 0.36 -16.82 -16.97
CA LEU A 497 0.32 -17.96 -16.07
C LEU A 497 1.34 -17.79 -14.95
N TYR A 498 0.92 -18.02 -13.70
CA TYR A 498 1.77 -17.91 -12.51
C TYR A 498 1.44 -19.00 -11.50
N TYR A 499 2.38 -19.28 -10.60
CA TYR A 499 2.04 -19.83 -9.28
C TYR A 499 1.79 -18.68 -8.31
N THR A 500 0.71 -18.74 -7.53
CA THR A 500 0.42 -17.79 -6.46
C THR A 500 0.31 -18.54 -5.12
N PRO A 501 0.99 -18.08 -4.05
CA PRO A 501 0.79 -18.63 -2.73
C PRO A 501 -0.57 -18.20 -2.18
N ILE A 502 -1.31 -19.17 -1.68
CA ILE A 502 -2.52 -18.94 -0.89
C ILE A 502 -2.11 -19.06 0.57
N TYR A 503 -2.35 -17.99 1.32
CA TYR A 503 -2.12 -17.96 2.74
C TYR A 503 -3.41 -18.35 3.46
N THR A 504 -3.34 -19.19 4.47
CA THR A 504 -4.43 -19.48 5.41
C THR A 504 -3.90 -19.24 6.82
N ASP A 505 -4.59 -18.44 7.63
CA ASP A 505 -4.20 -18.12 9.02
C ASP A 505 -2.75 -17.62 9.15
N GLY A 506 -2.29 -16.85 8.16
CA GLY A 506 -0.93 -16.31 8.18
C GLY A 506 0.15 -17.30 7.78
N LYS A 507 -0.15 -18.44 7.17
CA LYS A 507 0.85 -19.37 6.60
C LYS A 507 0.53 -19.67 5.15
N VAL A 508 1.56 -19.85 4.31
CA VAL A 508 1.31 -20.39 2.96
C VAL A 508 0.79 -21.82 3.11
N SER A 509 -0.45 -22.06 2.69
CA SER A 509 -1.09 -23.37 2.71
C SER A 509 -0.89 -24.14 1.40
N GLU A 510 -0.84 -23.43 0.27
CA GLU A 510 -0.69 -24.03 -1.06
C GLU A 510 -0.13 -23.04 -2.08
N LEU A 511 0.46 -23.56 -3.16
CA LEU A 511 0.83 -22.81 -4.36
C LEU A 511 -0.14 -23.18 -5.50
N CYS A 512 -1.00 -22.25 -5.88
CA CYS A 512 -2.01 -22.44 -6.91
C CYS A 512 -1.51 -21.94 -8.27
N LEU A 513 -1.76 -22.71 -9.34
CA LEU A 513 -1.50 -22.26 -10.69
C LEU A 513 -2.69 -21.43 -11.21
N VAL A 514 -2.44 -20.20 -11.63
CA VAL A 514 -3.47 -19.21 -11.97
C VAL A 514 -3.11 -18.40 -13.20
N TYR A 515 -4.13 -17.92 -13.90
CA TYR A 515 -4.01 -16.86 -14.88
C TYR A 515 -4.36 -15.52 -14.23
N LYS A 516 -3.54 -14.49 -14.49
CA LYS A 516 -3.78 -13.11 -14.03
C LYS A 516 -3.25 -12.10 -15.06
N PRO A 517 -3.94 -10.97 -15.30
CA PRO A 517 -3.38 -9.85 -16.06
C PRO A 517 -2.14 -9.32 -15.34
N MET A 518 -0.99 -9.33 -16.01
CA MET A 518 0.25 -8.82 -15.47
C MET A 518 1.05 -8.06 -16.54
N PRO A 519 1.55 -6.85 -16.23
CA PRO A 519 2.50 -6.13 -17.07
C PRO A 519 3.77 -6.94 -17.35
N GLU A 520 4.36 -6.77 -18.54
CA GLU A 520 5.58 -7.51 -18.93
C GLU A 520 6.79 -7.23 -18.03
N ASP A 521 6.93 -5.99 -17.56
CA ASP A 521 8.01 -5.59 -16.64
C ASP A 521 7.83 -6.13 -15.21
N ARG A 522 6.64 -6.67 -14.90
CA ARG A 522 6.23 -7.25 -13.60
C ARG A 522 6.44 -6.31 -12.41
N ASP A 523 6.65 -5.02 -12.67
CA ASP A 523 6.95 -3.97 -11.70
C ASP A 523 6.14 -2.70 -11.98
N SER A 524 5.44 -2.63 -13.12
CA SER A 524 4.61 -1.48 -13.41
C SER A 524 3.53 -1.39 -12.34
N GLN A 525 3.42 -0.21 -11.76
CA GLN A 525 2.40 0.14 -10.77
C GLN A 525 1.00 0.22 -11.40
N LEU A 526 0.75 -0.47 -12.53
CA LEU A 526 -0.50 -0.45 -13.26
C LEU A 526 -1.62 -0.91 -12.35
N ALA A 527 -2.54 0.01 -12.09
CA ALA A 527 -3.69 -0.22 -11.24
C ALA A 527 -5.00 -0.10 -12.03
N MET A 528 -4.98 0.80 -13.02
CA MET A 528 -6.16 1.19 -13.76
C MET A 528 -5.77 1.75 -15.12
N MET A 529 -6.76 1.91 -16.00
CA MET A 529 -6.60 2.47 -17.33
C MET A 529 -7.58 3.61 -17.50
N ASP A 530 -7.13 4.73 -18.04
CA ASP A 530 -8.00 5.84 -18.40
C ASP A 530 -9.03 5.38 -19.44
N ALA A 531 -10.32 5.56 -19.14
CA ALA A 531 -11.37 4.98 -19.96
C ALA A 531 -11.59 5.69 -21.29
N ILE A 532 -11.05 6.90 -21.47
CA ILE A 532 -11.21 7.69 -22.71
C ILE A 532 -10.00 7.44 -23.62
N THR A 533 -8.80 7.56 -23.06
CA THR A 533 -7.53 7.53 -23.80
C THR A 533 -6.92 6.14 -23.88
N GLY A 534 -7.20 5.25 -22.92
CA GLY A 534 -6.53 3.96 -22.78
C GLY A 534 -5.16 4.04 -22.10
N ALA A 535 -4.79 5.21 -21.54
CA ALA A 535 -3.51 5.39 -20.86
C ALA A 535 -3.42 4.50 -19.60
N ALA A 536 -2.26 3.89 -19.40
CA ALA A 536 -1.94 3.14 -18.18
C ALA A 536 -1.77 4.09 -17.00
N LEU A 537 -2.45 3.83 -15.89
CA LEU A 537 -2.43 4.69 -14.70
C LEU A 537 -2.00 3.88 -13.46
N ASN A 538 -1.30 4.56 -12.54
CA ASN A 538 -0.97 3.99 -11.23
C ASN A 538 -2.15 4.04 -10.24
N ASN A 539 -1.95 3.51 -9.03
CA ASN A 539 -2.97 3.49 -7.95
C ASN A 539 -3.50 4.87 -7.55
N VAL A 540 -2.78 5.96 -7.83
CA VAL A 540 -3.21 7.34 -7.54
C VAL A 540 -3.76 8.07 -8.78
N GLY A 541 -3.85 7.40 -9.94
CA GLY A 541 -4.38 7.95 -11.19
C GLY A 541 -3.39 8.76 -12.03
N GLU A 542 -2.10 8.66 -11.75
CA GLU A 542 -1.05 9.29 -12.56
C GLU A 542 -0.68 8.39 -13.75
N PRO A 543 -0.52 8.94 -14.97
CA PRO A 543 -0.11 8.16 -16.12
C PRO A 543 1.29 7.56 -15.97
N LEU A 544 1.45 6.30 -16.38
CA LEU A 544 2.71 5.57 -16.29
C LEU A 544 3.69 5.93 -17.42
N ASP A 545 3.19 6.37 -18.57
CA ASP A 545 4.00 6.83 -19.72
C ASP A 545 4.71 8.16 -19.46
N LYS A 546 4.25 8.93 -18.47
CA LYS A 546 4.88 10.18 -18.02
C LYS A 546 6.02 9.97 -17.04
N LYS A 547 6.24 8.75 -16.56
CA LYS A 547 7.36 8.49 -15.66
C LYS A 547 8.69 8.61 -16.42
N PRO A 548 9.68 9.31 -15.85
CA PRO A 548 11.04 9.22 -16.33
C PRO A 548 11.48 7.76 -16.41
N SER A 549 12.13 7.44 -17.51
CA SER A 549 12.63 6.10 -17.82
C SER A 549 14.00 6.26 -18.49
N PRO A 550 14.93 5.33 -18.27
CA PRO A 550 16.20 5.34 -18.98
C PRO A 550 15.97 5.21 -20.49
N GLN A 551 16.89 5.77 -21.28
CA GLN A 551 16.88 5.72 -22.73
C GLN A 551 18.29 5.73 -23.29
N THR A 552 18.47 5.08 -24.44
CA THR A 552 19.73 5.12 -25.22
C THR A 552 19.53 6.00 -26.44
N PHE A 553 20.47 6.91 -26.69
CA PHE A 553 20.43 7.79 -27.85
C PHE A 553 21.16 7.16 -29.03
N VAL A 554 20.50 7.13 -30.20
CA VAL A 554 20.98 6.39 -31.38
C VAL A 554 22.04 7.12 -32.20
N ASP A 555 22.22 8.41 -31.95
CA ASP A 555 23.05 9.35 -32.73
C ASP A 555 24.30 9.84 -31.97
N ALA A 556 24.61 9.24 -30.84
CA ALA A 556 25.78 9.58 -30.03
C ALA A 556 27.05 8.81 -30.45
N ALA A 557 26.92 7.76 -31.27
CA ALA A 557 28.01 6.85 -31.60
C ALA A 557 29.18 7.55 -32.31
N GLY A 558 30.39 7.44 -31.75
CA GLY A 558 31.60 8.07 -32.28
C GLY A 558 31.75 9.56 -31.94
N HIS A 559 30.80 10.15 -31.21
CA HIS A 559 30.89 11.52 -30.72
C HIS A 559 31.82 11.59 -29.49
N PHE A 560 32.55 12.70 -29.31
CA PHE A 560 33.51 12.82 -28.20
C PHE A 560 32.87 12.71 -26.80
N ALA A 561 31.57 13.05 -26.72
CA ALA A 561 30.75 13.02 -25.50
C ALA A 561 29.79 11.81 -25.46
N GLU A 562 30.03 10.77 -26.27
CA GLU A 562 29.12 9.61 -26.36
C GLU A 562 28.75 9.04 -24.99
N LYS A 563 29.75 8.87 -24.11
CA LYS A 563 29.54 8.33 -22.76
C LYS A 563 28.61 9.22 -21.93
N GLU A 564 28.87 10.53 -21.90
CA GLU A 564 28.08 11.51 -21.16
C GLU A 564 26.65 11.61 -21.70
N ILE A 565 26.48 11.54 -23.03
CA ILE A 565 25.18 11.53 -23.69
C ILE A 565 24.37 10.30 -23.27
N GLN A 566 24.99 9.12 -23.24
CA GLN A 566 24.28 7.92 -22.77
C GLN A 566 23.94 8.00 -21.28
N THR A 567 24.82 8.55 -20.44
CA THR A 567 24.51 8.78 -19.02
C THR A 567 23.32 9.74 -18.82
N MET A 568 23.19 10.79 -19.63
CA MET A 568 22.01 11.66 -19.62
C MET A 568 20.73 10.88 -19.99
N GLY A 569 20.82 9.97 -20.95
CA GLY A 569 19.73 9.09 -21.34
C GLY A 569 19.34 8.09 -20.25
N GLU A 570 20.32 7.47 -19.59
CA GLU A 570 20.12 6.59 -18.41
C GLU A 570 19.44 7.33 -17.25
N ALA A 571 19.67 8.63 -17.12
CA ALA A 571 19.00 9.51 -16.15
C ALA A 571 17.55 9.85 -16.52
N GLY A 572 17.12 9.50 -17.73
CA GLY A 572 15.82 9.87 -18.29
C GLY A 572 15.71 11.36 -18.67
N LEU A 573 16.84 12.05 -18.86
CA LEU A 573 16.91 13.44 -19.30
C LEU A 573 16.99 13.52 -20.82
N MET A 574 16.78 14.73 -21.38
CA MET A 574 16.94 15.02 -22.82
C MET A 574 16.02 14.20 -23.74
N LYS A 575 14.78 13.95 -23.32
CA LYS A 575 13.77 13.18 -24.08
C LYS A 575 13.03 13.98 -25.15
N GLU A 576 13.24 15.29 -25.22
CA GLU A 576 12.51 16.22 -26.09
C GLU A 576 12.70 15.92 -27.58
N TYR A 577 13.76 15.19 -27.92
CA TYR A 577 14.06 14.76 -29.29
C TYR A 577 13.80 13.25 -29.52
N GLY A 578 12.98 12.63 -28.68
CA GLY A 578 12.66 11.21 -28.79
C GLY A 578 13.89 10.35 -28.51
N ASN A 579 14.33 9.54 -29.48
CA ASN A 579 15.49 8.63 -29.35
C ASN A 579 16.81 9.20 -29.87
N GLN A 580 16.84 10.49 -30.21
CA GLN A 580 18.04 11.20 -30.63
C GLN A 580 18.45 12.18 -29.54
N PHE A 581 19.74 12.48 -29.43
CA PHE A 581 20.29 13.53 -28.59
C PHE A 581 20.56 14.82 -29.37
N LYS A 582 20.89 14.67 -30.66
CA LYS A 582 21.30 15.72 -31.61
C LYS A 582 22.54 16.50 -31.13
N PRO A 583 23.69 15.82 -30.93
CA PRO A 583 24.84 16.40 -30.24
C PRO A 583 25.47 17.62 -30.93
N ASP A 584 25.32 17.73 -32.25
CA ASP A 584 25.88 18.83 -33.05
C ASP A 584 24.86 19.96 -33.33
N GLU A 585 23.61 19.82 -32.87
CA GLU A 585 22.59 20.85 -33.05
C GLU A 585 22.54 21.82 -31.85
N THR A 586 22.05 23.04 -32.08
CA THR A 586 21.84 24.00 -30.99
C THR A 586 20.63 23.60 -30.14
N ILE A 587 20.84 23.40 -28.85
CA ILE A 587 19.78 23.16 -27.87
C ILE A 587 18.96 24.43 -27.61
N THR A 588 17.65 24.29 -27.36
CA THR A 588 16.82 25.42 -26.94
C THR A 588 17.03 25.73 -25.45
N ASN A 589 16.83 26.99 -25.05
CA ASN A 589 16.99 27.41 -23.65
C ASN A 589 16.13 26.58 -22.68
N ILE A 590 14.89 26.25 -23.07
CA ILE A 590 14.00 25.50 -22.20
C ILE A 590 14.48 24.06 -21.98
N VAL A 591 14.93 23.38 -23.04
CA VAL A 591 15.48 22.02 -22.94
C VAL A 591 16.76 22.03 -22.08
N PHE A 592 17.62 23.04 -22.27
CA PHE A 592 18.80 23.22 -21.43
C PHE A 592 18.45 23.41 -19.94
N LEU A 593 17.49 24.29 -19.63
CA LEU A 593 17.04 24.53 -18.24
C LEU A 593 16.41 23.29 -17.61
N ARG A 594 15.61 22.54 -18.37
CA ARG A 594 15.05 21.25 -17.92
C ARG A 594 16.15 20.25 -17.59
N ALA A 595 17.12 20.07 -18.48
CA ALA A 595 18.26 19.18 -18.24
C ALA A 595 19.05 19.57 -16.99
N MET A 596 19.33 20.87 -16.81
CA MET A 596 20.03 21.39 -15.62
C MET A 596 19.23 21.16 -14.33
N LEU A 597 17.94 21.49 -14.32
CA LEU A 597 17.09 21.30 -13.14
C LEU A 597 16.91 19.81 -12.81
N GLY A 598 16.74 18.97 -13.83
CA GLY A 598 16.66 17.52 -13.68
C GLY A 598 17.97 16.89 -13.18
N ALA A 599 19.13 17.45 -13.55
CA ALA A 599 20.41 17.06 -12.99
C ALA A 599 20.57 17.49 -11.53
N VAL A 600 20.12 18.69 -11.13
CA VAL A 600 20.30 19.15 -9.73
C VAL A 600 19.28 18.54 -8.77
N ASP A 601 18.00 18.57 -9.13
CA ASP A 601 16.89 18.20 -8.26
C ASP A 601 16.33 16.79 -8.55
N GLY A 602 16.88 16.11 -9.56
CA GLY A 602 16.39 14.83 -10.06
C GLY A 602 15.31 15.00 -11.13
N VAL A 603 15.22 14.04 -12.06
CA VAL A 603 14.31 14.08 -13.22
C VAL A 603 12.82 14.16 -12.84
N TRP A 604 12.46 13.67 -11.66
CA TRP A 604 11.09 13.80 -11.13
C TRP A 604 10.68 15.26 -10.89
N SER A 605 11.63 16.15 -10.61
CA SER A 605 11.36 17.57 -10.38
C SER A 605 10.87 18.30 -11.64
N ILE A 606 11.23 17.80 -12.83
CA ILE A 606 10.89 18.41 -14.12
C ILE A 606 9.76 17.70 -14.86
N THR A 607 9.33 16.54 -14.36
CA THR A 607 8.27 15.73 -14.97
C THR A 607 6.96 16.49 -14.92
N ASP A 608 6.27 16.60 -16.06
CA ASP A 608 4.98 17.32 -16.20
C ASP A 608 4.98 18.80 -15.76
N ARG A 609 6.15 19.42 -15.62
CA ARG A 609 6.21 20.87 -15.38
C ARG A 609 6.01 21.64 -16.67
N GLU A 610 5.22 22.71 -16.61
CA GLU A 610 5.10 23.69 -17.69
C GLU A 610 6.39 24.51 -17.87
N ASP A 611 6.66 24.93 -19.12
CA ASP A 611 7.89 25.64 -19.50
C ASP A 611 8.10 26.91 -18.66
N ASP A 612 7.06 27.73 -18.51
CA ASP A 612 7.09 28.98 -17.74
C ASP A 612 7.50 28.74 -16.27
N LYS A 613 7.10 27.60 -15.70
CA LYS A 613 7.41 27.27 -14.32
C LYS A 613 8.85 26.81 -14.17
N VAL A 614 9.35 26.02 -15.11
CA VAL A 614 10.77 25.65 -15.16
C VAL A 614 11.63 26.92 -15.25
N ILE A 615 11.28 27.85 -16.14
CA ILE A 615 11.98 29.13 -16.29
C ILE A 615 11.92 29.94 -15.00
N SER A 616 10.72 30.12 -14.42
CA SER A 616 10.54 30.90 -13.19
C SER A 616 11.34 30.35 -12.01
N ASP A 617 11.39 29.02 -11.84
CA ASP A 617 12.12 28.40 -10.74
C ASP A 617 13.64 28.50 -10.94
N CYS A 618 14.10 28.45 -12.20
CA CYS A 618 15.51 28.68 -12.51
C CYS A 618 15.93 30.15 -12.30
N VAL A 619 15.05 31.11 -12.57
CA VAL A 619 15.32 32.55 -12.35
C VAL A 619 15.32 32.92 -10.87
N ALA A 620 14.53 32.21 -10.05
CA ALA A 620 14.45 32.45 -8.61
C ALA A 620 15.68 31.93 -7.84
N ARG A 621 16.50 31.08 -8.47
CA ARG A 621 17.78 30.58 -7.94
C ARG A 621 18.91 31.50 -8.38
#